data_AF-A0A9P7XMJ4-F1
#
_entry.id   AF-A0A9P7XMJ4-F1
#
_cell.length_a   1.000
_cell.length_b   1.000
_cell.length_c   1.000
_cell.angle_alpha   90.00
_cell.angle_beta   90.00
_cell.angle_gamma   90.00
#
_symmetry.space_group_name_H-M   'P 1'
#
loop_
_entity.id
_entity.type
_entity.pdbx_description
1 polymer ?
#
loop_
_entity_poly.entity_id
_entity_poly.type
_entity_poly.pdbx_seq_one_letter_code
_entity_poly.pdbx_strand_id
1 'polypeptide(L)'
;MGLFDWFPFIRRKGYNPVLLYHTILVSITTTGRRRFDVLSTSFRTIGYAYSSHPQDVANRMLQKEVERLGNHLNMMLYLDGPQPVEKASTAQVREAARMKALDHLSTDVETFETRMEADLRIRKQHFIAIRKNLVSAFYWSLPSRQHFAEYMRGVGWTVILCNTEADVAIAQDAQPEDIVISSDSDMMANASVQTPVSQGLILVYSMPDVLKTIEFSRNQLTALAIVARNDYQRNIYSLGPASNYSIIKAIGHKSVVRDIVSAYLRDGKVVTRNTQQGTFEASMRVFIDQLQTRIEPVVFQMPSQVVFDACRQRFEDLMQRYNLRKQPRGTISRSPQENIVRVRKPQSFNRYRTVESPILVSESPPPQAAPVPQEHDTPSVTA
;
A
#
# COMPACT_ATOMS: atom_id res chain seq x y z
N MET A 1 1.94 -0.58 4.39
CA MET A 1 2.79 0.04 5.42
C MET A 1 2.40 -0.58 6.76
N GLY A 2 3.21 -0.37 7.79
CA GLY A 2 2.95 -0.89 9.12
C GLY A 2 3.20 -2.38 9.34
N LEU A 3 2.47 -2.96 10.30
CA LEU A 3 2.58 -4.35 10.76
C LEU A 3 2.69 -5.38 9.63
N PHE A 4 3.90 -5.96 9.50
CA PHE A 4 4.21 -6.91 8.46
C PHE A 4 3.31 -8.16 8.50
N ASP A 5 2.69 -8.49 7.37
CA ASP A 5 1.82 -9.66 7.17
C ASP A 5 0.57 -9.70 8.08
N TRP A 6 0.14 -8.55 8.60
CA TRP A 6 -0.97 -8.48 9.55
C TRP A 6 -2.32 -8.88 8.98
N PHE A 7 -2.74 -8.30 7.84
CA PHE A 7 -4.05 -8.63 7.25
C PHE A 7 -4.18 -10.11 6.84
N PRO A 8 -3.18 -10.74 6.19
CA PRO A 8 -3.22 -12.18 5.96
C PRO A 8 -3.21 -13.00 7.26
N PHE A 9 -2.49 -12.54 8.29
CA PHE A 9 -2.45 -13.20 9.59
C PHE A 9 -3.84 -13.26 10.26
N ILE A 10 -4.55 -12.15 10.39
CA ILE A 10 -5.89 -12.14 11.03
C ILE A 10 -6.92 -12.95 10.23
N ARG A 11 -6.83 -12.97 8.89
CA ARG A 11 -7.68 -13.81 8.05
C ARG A 11 -7.44 -15.30 8.27
N ARG A 12 -6.18 -15.72 8.39
CA ARG A 12 -5.82 -17.10 8.76
C ARG A 12 -6.32 -17.49 10.16
N LYS A 13 -6.57 -16.50 11.04
CA LYS A 13 -7.21 -16.72 12.35
C LYS A 13 -8.75 -16.75 12.29
N GLY A 14 -9.34 -16.57 11.12
CA GLY A 14 -10.79 -16.66 10.90
C GLY A 14 -11.52 -15.32 10.88
N TYR A 15 -10.82 -14.19 11.02
CA TYR A 15 -11.46 -12.88 10.93
C TYR A 15 -11.66 -12.48 9.47
N ASN A 16 -12.91 -12.24 9.08
CA ASN A 16 -13.26 -11.72 7.76
C ASN A 16 -13.74 -10.27 7.89
N PRO A 17 -12.99 -9.27 7.38
CA PRO A 17 -13.43 -7.89 7.43
C PRO A 17 -14.67 -7.67 6.58
N VAL A 18 -15.50 -6.71 6.98
CA VAL A 18 -16.69 -6.34 6.23
C VAL A 18 -16.27 -5.61 4.95
N LEU A 19 -16.67 -6.15 3.80
CA LEU A 19 -16.46 -5.51 2.52
C LEU A 19 -17.58 -4.49 2.25
N LEU A 20 -17.20 -3.23 2.05
CA LEU A 20 -18.11 -2.17 1.66
C LEU A 20 -17.83 -1.65 0.24
N TYR A 21 -18.85 -1.04 -0.35
CA TYR A 21 -18.73 -0.20 -1.53
C TYR A 21 -18.59 1.28 -1.12
N HIS A 22 -17.99 2.10 -1.99
CA HIS A 22 -17.77 3.53 -1.72
C HIS A 22 -19.06 4.27 -1.39
N THR A 23 -20.14 3.97 -2.10
CA THR A 23 -21.47 4.54 -1.86
C THR A 23 -21.96 4.26 -0.44
N ILE A 24 -21.70 3.05 0.06
CA ILE A 24 -22.11 2.64 1.40
C ILE A 24 -21.27 3.37 2.44
N LEU A 25 -19.94 3.39 2.30
CA LEU A 25 -19.05 4.07 3.26
C LEU A 25 -19.44 5.54 3.47
N VAL A 26 -19.74 6.26 2.39
CA VAL A 26 -20.17 7.67 2.46
C VAL A 26 -21.52 7.80 3.18
N SER A 27 -22.44 6.85 2.97
CA SER A 27 -23.76 6.84 3.59
C SER A 27 -23.79 6.41 5.06
N ILE A 28 -22.73 5.76 5.58
CA ILE A 28 -22.66 5.38 7.00
C ILE A 28 -22.73 6.64 7.84
N THR A 29 -23.88 6.83 8.49
CA THR A 29 -24.07 7.87 9.49
C THR A 29 -23.31 7.43 10.73
N THR A 30 -22.31 8.20 11.11
CA THR A 30 -21.55 8.01 12.35
C THR A 30 -21.83 9.21 13.24
N THR A 31 -21.92 8.97 14.55
CA THR A 31 -22.01 10.04 15.56
C THR A 31 -20.67 10.76 15.74
N GLY A 32 -19.57 10.14 15.29
CA GLY A 32 -18.22 10.69 15.25
C GLY A 32 -17.83 11.29 13.91
N ARG A 33 -16.54 11.60 13.76
CA ARG A 33 -15.94 12.12 12.52
C ARG A 33 -15.16 11.03 11.79
N ARG A 34 -14.93 11.26 10.49
CA ARG A 34 -14.02 10.45 9.69
C ARG A 34 -12.63 11.09 9.72
N ARG A 35 -11.61 10.28 10.01
CA ARG A 35 -10.20 10.70 10.02
C ARG A 35 -9.50 10.03 8.86
N PHE A 36 -9.00 10.84 7.95
CA PHE A 36 -8.47 10.37 6.68
C PHE A 36 -6.97 10.56 6.62
N ASP A 37 -6.23 9.46 6.64
CA ASP A 37 -4.80 9.43 6.39
C ASP A 37 -4.56 9.55 4.88
N VAL A 38 -4.18 10.75 4.43
CA VAL A 38 -4.07 11.06 3.01
C VAL A 38 -2.94 10.27 2.36
N LEU A 39 -1.78 10.19 3.01
CA LEU A 39 -0.60 9.58 2.41
C LEU A 39 -0.80 8.08 2.27
N SER A 40 -1.17 7.37 3.33
CA SER A 40 -1.29 5.91 3.24
C SER A 40 -2.43 5.49 2.31
N THR A 41 -3.54 6.23 2.32
CA THR A 41 -4.73 5.88 1.55
C THR A 41 -4.60 6.24 0.08
N SER A 42 -3.98 7.38 -0.24
CA SER A 42 -4.00 7.93 -1.59
C SER A 42 -2.63 7.92 -2.28
N PHE A 43 -1.62 7.22 -1.73
CA PHE A 43 -0.25 7.26 -2.28
C PHE A 43 -0.17 6.97 -3.78
N ARG A 44 -0.97 6.02 -4.29
CA ARG A 44 -1.00 5.71 -5.72
C ARG A 44 -1.50 6.89 -6.56
N THR A 45 -2.57 7.55 -6.11
CA THR A 45 -3.13 8.73 -6.76
C THR A 45 -2.15 9.89 -6.68
N ILE A 46 -1.55 10.13 -5.52
CA ILE A 46 -0.52 11.17 -5.31
C ILE A 46 0.66 10.92 -6.26
N GLY A 47 1.23 9.71 -6.23
CA GLY A 47 2.38 9.34 -7.04
C GLY A 47 2.11 9.50 -8.53
N TYR A 48 0.94 9.07 -9.02
CA TYR A 48 0.55 9.30 -10.40
C TYR A 48 0.33 10.79 -10.72
N ALA A 49 -0.45 11.49 -9.90
CA ALA A 49 -0.87 12.86 -10.14
C ALA A 49 0.33 13.83 -10.17
N TYR A 50 1.17 13.80 -9.14
CA TYR A 50 2.28 14.75 -8.99
C TYR A 50 3.53 14.38 -9.81
N SER A 51 3.64 13.14 -10.31
CA SER A 51 4.71 12.77 -11.23
C SER A 51 4.39 13.05 -12.70
N SER A 52 3.11 13.21 -13.04
CA SER A 52 2.64 13.27 -14.43
C SER A 52 1.91 14.56 -14.81
N HIS A 53 1.59 15.40 -13.83
CA HIS A 53 0.79 16.60 -14.05
C HIS A 53 1.34 17.80 -13.24
N PRO A 54 1.06 19.03 -13.70
CA PRO A 54 1.30 20.23 -12.91
C PRO A 54 0.56 20.20 -11.57
N GLN A 55 1.08 20.95 -10.59
CA GLN A 55 0.64 20.91 -9.21
C GLN A 55 -0.85 21.21 -9.01
N ASP A 56 -1.43 22.16 -9.76
CA ASP A 56 -2.84 22.53 -9.68
C ASP A 56 -3.77 21.40 -10.19
N VAL A 57 -3.37 20.74 -11.28
CA VAL A 57 -4.07 19.57 -11.83
C VAL A 57 -3.97 18.41 -10.84
N ALA A 58 -2.77 18.17 -10.29
CA ALA A 58 -2.53 17.10 -9.34
C ALA A 58 -3.36 17.28 -8.05
N ASN A 59 -3.45 18.51 -7.53
CA ASN A 59 -4.32 18.86 -6.40
C ASN A 59 -5.79 18.49 -6.69
N ARG A 60 -6.34 18.89 -7.84
CA ARG A 60 -7.72 18.56 -8.24
C ARG A 60 -7.96 17.06 -8.36
N MET A 61 -6.98 16.32 -8.86
CA MET A 61 -7.07 14.85 -8.96
C MET A 61 -7.10 14.20 -7.59
N LEU A 62 -6.26 14.66 -6.65
CA LEU A 62 -6.25 14.15 -5.29
C LEU A 62 -7.53 14.53 -4.53
N GLN A 63 -8.06 15.74 -4.71
CA GLN A 63 -9.35 16.15 -4.14
C GLN A 63 -10.47 15.19 -4.58
N LYS A 64 -10.57 14.87 -5.88
CA LYS A 64 -11.58 13.92 -6.38
C LYS A 64 -11.47 12.54 -5.73
N GLU A 65 -10.27 12.09 -5.45
CA GLU A 65 -10.06 10.81 -4.75
C GLU A 65 -10.50 10.89 -3.29
N VAL A 66 -10.24 12.01 -2.61
CA VAL A 66 -10.71 12.25 -1.24
C VAL A 66 -12.24 12.34 -1.18
N GLU A 67 -12.86 13.09 -2.11
CA GLU A 67 -14.32 13.25 -2.20
C GLU A 67 -15.07 11.94 -2.45
N ARG A 68 -14.40 10.94 -3.04
CA ARG A 68 -14.94 9.59 -3.24
C ARG A 68 -15.17 8.84 -1.93
N LEU A 69 -14.57 9.29 -0.83
CA LEU A 69 -14.56 8.62 0.48
C LEU A 69 -15.29 9.41 1.56
N GLY A 70 -15.58 10.68 1.33
CA GLY A 70 -16.30 11.53 2.27
C GLY A 70 -16.43 12.97 1.77
N ASN A 71 -16.89 13.86 2.64
CA ASN A 71 -16.99 15.29 2.34
C ASN A 71 -16.45 16.14 3.49
N HIS A 72 -16.26 17.43 3.24
CA HIS A 72 -15.64 18.36 4.20
C HIS A 72 -16.43 18.54 5.51
N LEU A 73 -17.73 18.19 5.56
CA LEU A 73 -18.57 18.34 6.75
C LEU A 73 -18.33 17.23 7.78
N ASN A 74 -17.92 16.04 7.35
CA ASN A 74 -17.79 14.86 8.21
C ASN A 74 -16.41 14.21 8.18
N MET A 75 -15.47 14.74 7.41
CA MET A 75 -14.14 14.15 7.25
C MET A 75 -13.02 15.18 7.42
N MET A 76 -12.02 14.82 8.21
CA MET A 76 -10.80 15.60 8.45
C MET A 76 -9.62 14.91 7.78
N LEU A 77 -8.78 15.69 7.11
CA LEU A 77 -7.64 15.19 6.35
C LEU A 77 -6.36 15.34 7.17
N TYR A 78 -5.61 14.25 7.32
CA TYR A 78 -4.31 14.24 7.99
C TYR A 78 -3.21 14.06 6.95
N LEU A 79 -2.26 15.00 6.96
CA LEU A 79 -1.08 15.00 6.10
C LEU A 79 0.17 14.85 6.96
N ASP A 80 1.05 13.93 6.57
CA ASP A 80 2.37 13.80 7.17
C ASP A 80 3.16 15.11 7.07
N GLY A 81 3.73 15.54 8.19
CA GLY A 81 4.73 16.57 8.30
C GLY A 81 6.16 16.05 8.09
N PRO A 82 7.15 16.67 8.78
CA PRO A 82 8.54 16.24 8.74
C PRO A 82 8.75 14.81 9.23
N GLN A 83 9.79 14.18 8.71
CA GLN A 83 10.14 12.82 9.09
C GLN A 83 10.62 12.74 10.55
N PRO A 84 10.11 11.78 11.34
CA PRO A 84 10.60 11.58 12.70
C PRO A 84 11.92 10.80 12.75
N VAL A 85 12.71 11.03 13.80
CA VAL A 85 13.97 10.31 14.08
C VAL A 85 13.74 8.80 14.13
N GLU A 86 12.64 8.38 14.73
CA GLU A 86 12.30 6.98 14.94
C GLU A 86 12.15 6.20 13.62
N LYS A 87 11.84 6.87 12.49
CA LYS A 87 11.77 6.25 11.15
C LYS A 87 13.02 6.50 10.29
N ALA A 88 14.16 6.93 10.85
CA ALA A 88 15.37 7.24 10.07
C ALA A 88 15.87 6.05 9.22
N SER A 89 15.88 4.83 9.78
CA SER A 89 16.31 3.64 9.03
C SER A 89 15.38 3.31 7.86
N THR A 90 14.06 3.44 8.08
CA THR A 90 13.03 3.28 7.06
C THR A 90 13.15 4.37 5.99
N ALA A 91 13.52 5.59 6.36
CA ALA A 91 13.86 6.67 5.44
C ALA A 91 14.95 6.27 4.45
N GLN A 92 16.06 5.76 4.98
CA GLN A 92 17.25 5.40 4.20
C GLN A 92 16.93 4.29 3.21
N VAL A 93 16.16 3.27 3.63
CA VAL A 93 15.72 2.19 2.73
C VAL A 93 14.83 2.73 1.61
N ARG A 94 13.87 3.63 1.94
CA ARG A 94 12.99 4.25 0.94
C ARG A 94 13.78 5.15 -0.02
N GLU A 95 14.77 5.88 0.46
CA GLU A 95 15.65 6.72 -0.36
C GLU A 95 16.53 5.90 -1.29
N ALA A 96 17.16 4.82 -0.81
CA ALA A 96 17.95 3.94 -1.65
C ALA A 96 17.10 3.31 -2.77
N ALA A 97 15.85 2.94 -2.48
CA ALA A 97 14.92 2.45 -3.49
C ALA A 97 14.57 3.52 -4.54
N ARG A 98 14.37 4.78 -4.12
CA ARG A 98 14.15 5.91 -5.04
C ARG A 98 15.36 6.17 -5.92
N MET A 99 16.57 6.20 -5.35
CA MET A 99 17.81 6.38 -6.11
C MET A 99 17.96 5.31 -7.19
N LYS A 100 17.73 4.03 -6.84
CA LYS A 100 17.75 2.94 -7.83
C LYS A 100 16.70 3.14 -8.94
N ALA A 101 15.51 3.65 -8.60
CA ALA A 101 14.49 3.97 -9.60
C ALA A 101 14.89 5.15 -10.49
N LEU A 102 15.62 6.14 -9.96
CA LEU A 102 16.17 7.27 -10.72
C LEU A 102 17.27 6.85 -11.69
N ASP A 103 18.11 5.89 -11.32
CA ASP A 103 19.14 5.34 -12.22
C ASP A 103 18.47 4.65 -13.43
N HIS A 104 17.44 3.84 -13.17
CA HIS A 104 16.65 3.23 -14.24
C HIS A 104 15.90 4.28 -15.08
N LEU A 105 15.30 5.29 -14.43
CA LEU A 105 14.60 6.36 -15.13
C LEU A 105 15.53 7.10 -16.09
N SER A 106 16.73 7.47 -15.63
CA SER A 106 17.73 8.17 -16.43
C SER A 106 18.10 7.35 -17.66
N THR A 107 18.35 6.05 -17.48
CA THR A 107 18.66 5.10 -18.56
C THR A 107 17.51 4.97 -19.56
N ASP A 108 16.26 4.88 -19.07
CA ASP A 108 15.08 4.76 -19.92
C ASP A 108 14.83 6.04 -20.75
N VAL A 109 15.04 7.21 -20.14
CA VAL A 109 14.92 8.52 -20.81
C VAL A 109 16.00 8.69 -21.87
N GLU A 110 17.25 8.35 -21.56
CA GLU A 110 18.36 8.39 -22.52
C GLU A 110 18.10 7.43 -23.69
N THR A 111 17.69 6.19 -23.40
CA THR A 111 17.33 5.21 -24.43
C THR A 111 16.20 5.73 -25.32
N PHE A 112 15.19 6.39 -24.75
CA PHE A 112 14.10 7.00 -25.50
C PHE A 112 14.62 8.09 -26.44
N GLU A 113 15.49 8.97 -25.94
CA GLU A 113 16.10 10.05 -26.71
C GLU A 113 16.96 9.53 -27.86
N THR A 114 17.91 8.63 -27.59
CA THR A 114 18.79 8.05 -28.62
C THR A 114 17.98 7.38 -29.73
N ARG A 115 16.92 6.64 -29.36
CA ARG A 115 16.04 6.02 -30.36
C ARG A 115 15.27 7.05 -31.17
N MET A 116 14.82 8.12 -30.54
CA MET A 116 14.14 9.20 -31.25
C MET A 116 15.10 9.89 -32.21
N GLU A 117 16.32 10.20 -31.79
CA GLU A 117 17.35 10.85 -32.62
C GLU A 117 17.77 9.99 -33.81
N ALA A 118 17.92 8.68 -33.61
CA ALA A 118 18.23 7.70 -34.66
C ALA A 118 17.02 7.32 -35.54
N ASP A 119 15.88 8.02 -35.42
CA ASP A 119 14.61 7.76 -36.11
C ASP A 119 14.11 6.29 -35.98
N LEU A 120 14.45 5.65 -34.85
CA LEU A 120 14.03 4.30 -34.54
C LEU A 120 12.61 4.28 -33.97
N ARG A 121 11.87 3.22 -34.29
CA ARG A 121 10.51 3.04 -33.76
C ARG A 121 10.49 3.06 -32.23
N ILE A 122 9.72 4.00 -31.67
CA ILE A 122 9.38 4.05 -30.24
C ILE A 122 8.19 3.13 -29.96
N ARG A 123 8.32 2.26 -28.95
CA ARG A 123 7.28 1.29 -28.55
C ARG A 123 6.57 1.75 -27.28
N LYS A 124 5.35 1.23 -27.06
CA LYS A 124 4.55 1.46 -25.84
C LYS A 124 5.35 1.17 -24.55
N GLN A 125 6.23 0.16 -24.59
CA GLN A 125 7.04 -0.27 -23.45
C GLN A 125 7.98 0.83 -22.93
N HIS A 126 8.55 1.68 -23.80
CA HIS A 126 9.42 2.77 -23.34
C HIS A 126 8.64 3.77 -22.49
N PHE A 127 7.43 4.15 -22.92
CA PHE A 127 6.56 5.04 -22.12
C PHE A 127 6.15 4.39 -20.79
N ILE A 128 5.86 3.08 -20.80
CA ILE A 128 5.50 2.35 -19.58
C ILE A 128 6.67 2.32 -18.61
N ALA A 129 7.88 2.03 -19.09
CA ALA A 129 9.10 1.96 -18.27
C ALA A 129 9.39 3.31 -17.60
N ILE A 130 9.44 4.39 -18.40
CA ILE A 130 9.65 5.75 -17.90
C ILE A 130 8.59 6.14 -16.86
N ARG A 131 7.29 5.97 -17.18
CA ARG A 131 6.21 6.32 -16.24
C ARG A 131 6.27 5.50 -14.96
N LYS A 132 6.58 4.20 -15.05
CA LYS A 132 6.75 3.34 -13.88
C LYS A 132 7.89 3.85 -12.99
N ASN A 133 9.02 4.21 -13.58
CA ASN A 133 10.18 4.67 -12.81
C ASN A 133 9.99 6.11 -12.29
N LEU A 134 9.27 6.99 -12.98
CA LEU A 134 8.80 8.27 -12.44
C LEU A 134 7.96 8.07 -11.18
N VAL A 135 6.93 7.23 -11.23
CA VAL A 135 6.10 6.95 -10.04
C VAL A 135 6.90 6.30 -8.91
N SER A 136 7.88 5.44 -9.24
CA SER A 136 8.69 4.73 -8.24
C SER A 136 9.74 5.62 -7.56
N ALA A 137 10.29 6.59 -8.30
CA ALA A 137 11.26 7.56 -7.79
C ALA A 137 10.59 8.74 -7.07
N PHE A 138 9.28 8.92 -7.25
CA PHE A 138 8.54 10.05 -6.72
C PHE A 138 8.62 10.15 -5.18
N TYR A 139 8.82 11.38 -4.72
CA TYR A 139 8.72 11.78 -3.33
C TYR A 139 7.74 12.95 -3.20
N TRP A 140 6.72 12.80 -2.36
CA TRP A 140 5.81 13.92 -2.10
C TRP A 140 6.44 14.86 -1.09
N SER A 141 7.03 15.94 -1.57
CA SER A 141 7.79 16.88 -0.76
C SER A 141 6.92 17.62 0.27
N LEU A 142 7.51 18.04 1.38
CA LEU A 142 6.81 18.82 2.40
C LEU A 142 6.17 20.10 1.83
N PRO A 143 6.84 20.89 0.96
CA PRO A 143 6.20 22.02 0.29
C PRO A 143 4.98 21.63 -0.55
N SER A 144 5.04 20.50 -1.28
CA SER A 144 3.89 20.02 -2.05
C SER A 144 2.71 19.64 -1.16
N ARG A 145 2.98 19.03 0.01
CA ARG A 145 1.95 18.70 1.01
C ARG A 145 1.35 19.96 1.62
N GLN A 146 2.17 20.95 1.96
CA GLN A 146 1.73 22.25 2.49
C GLN A 146 0.82 22.96 1.48
N HIS A 147 1.23 23.01 0.21
CA HIS A 147 0.43 23.60 -0.86
C HIS A 147 -0.90 22.86 -1.08
N PHE A 148 -0.90 21.52 -1.00
CA PHE A 148 -2.15 20.75 -1.03
C PHE A 148 -3.04 21.04 0.18
N ALA A 149 -2.47 21.19 1.38
CA ALA A 149 -3.20 21.53 2.59
C ALA A 149 -3.87 22.91 2.48
N GLU A 150 -3.15 23.92 2.00
CA GLU A 150 -3.65 25.27 1.75
C GLU A 150 -4.78 25.25 0.71
N TYR A 151 -4.58 24.54 -0.40
CA TYR A 151 -5.58 24.35 -1.43
C TYR A 151 -6.88 23.76 -0.86
N MET A 152 -6.79 22.63 -0.13
CA MET A 152 -7.95 21.94 0.43
C MET A 152 -8.66 22.79 1.49
N ARG A 153 -7.92 23.51 2.34
CA ARG A 153 -8.51 24.49 3.29
C ARG A 153 -9.26 25.60 2.55
N GLY A 154 -8.70 26.10 1.44
CA GLY A 154 -9.33 27.11 0.60
C GLY A 154 -10.66 26.67 -0.01
N VAL A 155 -10.85 25.36 -0.24
CA VAL A 155 -12.12 24.78 -0.69
C VAL A 155 -12.96 24.19 0.46
N GLY A 156 -12.70 24.61 1.71
CA GLY A 156 -13.56 24.34 2.86
C GLY A 156 -13.26 23.07 3.65
N TRP A 157 -12.18 22.34 3.36
CA TRP A 157 -11.80 21.15 4.11
C TRP A 157 -11.07 21.47 5.40
N THR A 158 -11.34 20.67 6.44
CA THR A 158 -10.52 20.64 7.65
C THR A 158 -9.29 19.79 7.39
N VAL A 159 -8.11 20.41 7.40
CA VAL A 159 -6.82 19.75 7.13
C VAL A 159 -5.86 19.95 8.30
N ILE A 160 -5.35 18.84 8.82
CA ILE A 160 -4.32 18.78 9.85
C ILE A 160 -2.99 18.44 9.18
N LEU A 161 -2.06 19.39 9.21
CA LEU A 161 -0.67 19.12 8.84
C LEU A 161 0.04 18.68 10.12
N CYS A 162 0.43 17.42 10.18
CA CYS A 162 0.89 16.80 11.41
C CYS A 162 2.30 17.30 11.78
N ASN A 163 2.63 17.25 13.08
CA ASN A 163 3.99 17.61 13.52
C ASN A 163 5.04 16.63 13.00
N THR A 164 4.66 15.37 12.83
CA THR A 164 5.46 14.30 12.22
C THR A 164 4.57 13.44 11.33
N GLU A 165 4.03 12.33 11.81
CA GLU A 165 3.24 11.40 10.99
C GLU A 165 1.74 11.50 11.28
N ALA A 166 0.93 11.26 10.24
CA ALA A 166 -0.52 11.26 10.35
C ALA A 166 -1.04 10.14 11.24
N ASP A 167 -0.37 8.98 11.26
CA ASP A 167 -0.75 7.82 12.07
C ASP A 167 -0.82 8.15 13.58
N VAL A 168 0.22 8.81 14.11
CA VAL A 168 0.30 9.23 15.51
C VAL A 168 -0.72 10.32 15.83
N ALA A 169 -0.86 11.32 14.96
CA ALA A 169 -1.84 12.40 15.17
C ALA A 169 -3.29 11.88 15.17
N ILE A 170 -3.61 10.96 14.24
CA ILE A 170 -4.91 10.28 14.23
C ILE A 170 -5.10 9.48 15.52
N ALA A 171 -4.08 8.75 15.97
CA ALA A 171 -4.16 7.96 17.20
C ALA A 171 -4.40 8.83 18.44
N GLN A 172 -3.86 10.05 18.50
CA GLN A 172 -4.10 11.01 19.58
C GLN A 172 -5.51 11.60 19.53
N ASP A 173 -5.98 11.95 18.33
CA ASP A 173 -7.25 12.67 18.19
C ASP A 173 -8.47 11.74 18.15
N ALA A 174 -8.30 10.48 17.74
CA ALA A 174 -9.38 9.52 17.50
C ALA A 174 -10.24 9.26 18.74
N GLN A 175 -11.54 9.32 18.53
CA GLN A 175 -12.56 8.96 19.50
C GLN A 175 -13.18 7.60 19.13
N PRO A 176 -13.79 6.87 20.09
CA PRO A 176 -14.33 5.54 19.85
C PRO A 176 -15.33 5.43 18.69
N GLU A 177 -16.11 6.48 18.43
CA GLU A 177 -17.15 6.58 17.42
C GLU A 177 -16.62 7.02 16.04
N ASP A 178 -15.34 7.38 15.96
CA ASP A 178 -14.71 7.81 14.72
C ASP A 178 -14.42 6.64 13.79
N ILE A 179 -14.44 6.94 12.49
CA ILE A 179 -13.97 6.01 11.46
C ILE A 179 -12.60 6.49 10.98
N VAL A 180 -11.61 5.61 11.09
CA VAL A 180 -10.24 5.90 10.61
C VAL A 180 -10.04 5.26 9.25
N ILE A 181 -9.84 6.08 8.23
CA ILE A 181 -9.58 5.63 6.86
C ILE A 181 -8.08 5.70 6.61
N SER A 182 -7.43 4.55 6.58
CA SER A 182 -5.98 4.42 6.39
C SER A 182 -5.66 3.04 5.82
N SER A 183 -4.67 2.98 4.92
CA SER A 183 -4.13 1.70 4.44
C SER A 183 -2.96 1.21 5.30
N ASP A 184 -2.65 1.91 6.39
CA ASP A 184 -1.63 1.50 7.34
C ASP A 184 -2.22 0.60 8.43
N SER A 185 -1.67 -0.61 8.56
CA SER A 185 -2.11 -1.55 9.60
C SER A 185 -1.67 -1.14 11.01
N ASP A 186 -0.73 -0.20 11.15
CA ASP A 186 -0.32 0.33 12.46
C ASP A 186 -1.51 1.00 13.19
N MET A 187 -2.51 1.47 12.45
CA MET A 187 -3.78 1.98 13.01
C MET A 187 -4.46 1.00 13.96
N MET A 188 -4.34 -0.31 13.73
CA MET A 188 -5.01 -1.31 14.55
C MET A 188 -4.36 -1.48 15.93
N ALA A 189 -3.09 -1.12 16.06
CA ALA A 189 -2.35 -1.20 17.31
C ALA A 189 -2.68 -0.06 18.27
N ASN A 190 -3.23 1.03 17.77
CA ASN A 190 -3.61 2.20 18.56
C ASN A 190 -4.93 1.97 19.29
N ALA A 191 -4.93 2.18 20.61
CA ALA A 191 -6.06 1.86 21.47
C ALA A 191 -7.31 2.72 21.19
N SER A 192 -7.11 3.96 20.75
CA SER A 192 -8.16 4.92 20.38
C SER A 192 -8.90 4.53 19.09
N VAL A 193 -8.28 3.73 18.21
CA VAL A 193 -8.87 3.35 16.93
C VAL A 193 -9.74 2.11 17.09
N GLN A 194 -11.05 2.27 16.91
CA GLN A 194 -12.03 1.16 16.97
C GLN A 194 -12.46 0.65 15.60
N THR A 195 -12.53 1.54 14.60
CA THR A 195 -13.04 1.22 13.25
C THR A 195 -12.08 1.66 12.15
N PRO A 196 -10.96 0.93 11.94
CA PRO A 196 -10.09 1.19 10.81
C PRO A 196 -10.69 0.66 9.50
N VAL A 197 -10.43 1.39 8.42
CA VAL A 197 -10.91 1.11 7.06
C VAL A 197 -9.75 1.16 6.08
N SER A 198 -9.39 0.02 5.49
CA SER A 198 -8.29 -0.06 4.51
C SER A 198 -8.77 0.11 3.07
N GLN A 199 -7.91 0.62 2.17
CA GLN A 199 -8.28 0.96 0.79
C GLN A 199 -7.85 -0.12 -0.25
N GLY A 200 -8.57 -0.14 -1.37
CA GLY A 200 -8.47 -1.13 -2.46
C GLY A 200 -9.82 -1.83 -2.64
N LEU A 201 -10.11 -2.74 -1.72
CA LEU A 201 -11.47 -3.10 -1.31
C LEU A 201 -11.72 -2.34 -0.01
N ILE A 202 -12.87 -1.67 0.17
CA ILE A 202 -13.14 -0.96 1.43
C ILE A 202 -13.41 -2.03 2.48
N LEU A 203 -12.40 -2.33 3.29
CA LEU A 203 -12.49 -3.34 4.33
C LEU A 203 -12.61 -2.64 5.66
N VAL A 204 -13.76 -2.81 6.32
CA VAL A 204 -14.02 -2.27 7.65
C VAL A 204 -13.70 -3.34 8.68
N TYR A 205 -12.89 -2.94 9.66
CA TYR A 205 -12.50 -3.78 10.77
C TYR A 205 -13.20 -3.29 12.04
N SER A 206 -13.78 -4.21 12.78
CA SER A 206 -14.28 -4.00 14.13
C SER A 206 -13.20 -4.48 15.09
N MET A 207 -12.51 -3.57 15.77
CA MET A 207 -11.43 -3.97 16.68
C MET A 207 -11.90 -4.90 17.81
N PRO A 208 -13.10 -4.73 18.41
CA PRO A 208 -13.63 -5.72 19.35
C PRO A 208 -13.72 -7.14 18.76
N ASP A 209 -14.21 -7.27 17.53
CA ASP A 209 -14.34 -8.58 16.86
C ASP A 209 -12.99 -9.15 16.45
N VAL A 210 -12.07 -8.31 15.98
CA VAL A 210 -10.70 -8.71 15.66
C VAL A 210 -10.02 -9.26 16.91
N LEU A 211 -10.03 -8.50 18.01
CA LEU A 211 -9.41 -8.88 19.28
C LEU A 211 -10.00 -10.17 19.84
N LYS A 212 -11.34 -10.33 19.78
CA LYS A 212 -12.03 -11.57 20.14
C LYS A 212 -11.57 -12.74 19.29
N THR A 213 -11.48 -12.57 17.96
CA THR A 213 -11.11 -13.64 17.02
C THR A 213 -9.67 -14.11 17.21
N ILE A 214 -8.74 -13.19 17.47
CA ILE A 214 -7.33 -13.55 17.71
C ILE A 214 -7.03 -13.87 19.18
N GLU A 215 -8.04 -13.78 20.05
CA GLU A 215 -7.95 -13.99 21.51
C GLU A 215 -6.89 -13.13 22.19
N PHE A 216 -6.79 -11.85 21.78
CA PHE A 216 -5.88 -10.87 22.38
C PHE A 216 -6.65 -9.79 23.12
N SER A 217 -6.06 -9.26 24.19
CA SER A 217 -6.40 -7.92 24.66
C SER A 217 -5.79 -6.85 23.75
N ARG A 218 -6.31 -5.62 23.85
CA ARG A 218 -5.72 -4.47 23.13
C ARG A 218 -4.23 -4.33 23.44
N ASN A 219 -3.82 -4.47 24.71
CA ASN A 219 -2.42 -4.38 25.12
C ASN A 219 -1.53 -5.44 24.48
N GLN A 220 -2.02 -6.68 24.33
CA GLN A 220 -1.28 -7.74 23.65
C GLN A 220 -1.12 -7.44 22.16
N LEU A 221 -2.14 -6.86 21.52
CA LEU A 221 -2.03 -6.41 20.13
C LEU A 221 -1.00 -5.29 19.97
N THR A 222 -1.01 -4.28 20.85
CA THR A 222 0.00 -3.22 20.86
C THR A 222 1.40 -3.77 21.13
N ALA A 223 1.56 -4.71 22.07
CA ALA A 223 2.83 -5.39 22.30
C ALA A 223 3.30 -6.17 21.07
N LEU A 224 2.39 -6.84 20.36
CA LEU A 224 2.71 -7.55 19.12
C LEU A 224 3.16 -6.58 18.03
N ALA A 225 2.51 -5.43 17.91
CA ALA A 225 2.91 -4.37 16.99
C ALA A 225 4.33 -3.86 17.25
N ILE A 226 4.67 -3.67 18.53
CA ILE A 226 5.99 -3.21 18.98
C ILE A 226 7.10 -4.22 18.65
N VAL A 227 6.89 -5.51 18.93
CA VAL A 227 7.95 -6.53 18.75
C VAL A 227 8.00 -7.12 17.34
N ALA A 228 6.91 -7.01 16.57
CA ALA A 228 6.90 -7.38 15.17
C ALA A 228 7.73 -6.39 14.34
N ARG A 229 8.01 -6.76 13.08
CA ARG A 229 8.64 -5.84 12.13
C ARG A 229 7.70 -4.66 11.89
N ASN A 230 8.11 -3.47 12.35
CA ASN A 230 7.43 -2.20 12.12
C ASN A 230 8.41 -1.18 11.53
N ASP A 231 7.93 0.04 11.26
CA ASP A 231 8.71 1.10 10.64
C ASP A 231 9.76 1.73 11.58
N TYR A 232 9.65 1.54 12.90
CA TYR A 232 10.52 2.13 13.92
C TYR A 232 11.65 1.18 14.34
N GLN A 233 11.39 -0.12 14.31
CA GLN A 233 12.38 -1.12 14.72
C GLN A 233 12.26 -2.41 13.91
N ARG A 234 13.44 -2.99 13.62
CA ARG A 234 13.53 -4.31 13.02
C ARG A 234 13.11 -5.37 14.04
N ASN A 235 12.49 -6.41 13.51
CA ASN A 235 12.16 -7.60 14.27
C ASN A 235 13.42 -8.38 14.66
N ILE A 236 13.33 -9.15 15.75
CA ILE A 236 14.38 -10.09 16.14
C ILE A 236 14.49 -11.17 15.07
N TYR A 237 15.73 -11.49 14.68
CA TYR A 237 16.00 -12.45 13.62
C TYR A 237 15.33 -13.80 13.90
N SER A 238 14.77 -14.42 12.86
CA SER A 238 14.03 -15.70 12.88
C SER A 238 12.72 -15.75 13.69
N LEU A 239 12.30 -14.64 14.32
CA LEU A 239 11.02 -14.58 15.04
C LEU A 239 9.92 -13.97 14.17
N GLY A 240 9.21 -14.77 13.38
CA GLY A 240 8.12 -14.25 12.53
C GLY A 240 6.85 -13.84 13.30
N PRO A 241 5.85 -13.25 12.62
CA PRO A 241 4.59 -12.82 13.23
C PRO A 241 3.88 -13.93 14.04
N ALA A 242 3.87 -15.16 13.55
CA ALA A 242 3.27 -16.30 14.25
C ALA A 242 4.01 -16.68 15.54
N SER A 243 5.34 -16.61 15.55
CA SER A 243 6.16 -16.86 16.73
C SER A 243 5.92 -15.78 17.78
N ASN A 244 5.98 -14.51 17.37
CA ASN A 244 5.73 -13.36 18.26
C ASN A 244 4.33 -13.43 18.87
N TYR A 245 3.32 -13.72 18.04
CA TYR A 245 1.96 -13.94 18.49
C TYR A 245 1.88 -15.04 19.55
N SER A 246 2.51 -16.20 19.31
CA SER A 246 2.43 -17.35 20.22
C SER A 246 3.08 -17.06 21.57
N ILE A 247 4.21 -16.35 21.57
CA ILE A 247 4.91 -15.95 22.80
C ILE A 247 4.06 -14.93 23.58
N ILE A 248 3.56 -13.88 22.92
CA ILE A 248 2.72 -12.87 23.55
C ILE A 248 1.42 -13.46 24.10
N LYS A 249 0.83 -14.43 23.39
CA LYS A 249 -0.34 -15.16 23.86
C LYS A 249 -0.03 -15.91 25.16
N ALA A 250 1.11 -16.61 25.22
CA ALA A 250 1.54 -17.39 26.37
C ALA A 250 1.86 -16.54 27.60
N ILE A 251 2.29 -15.29 27.43
CA ILE A 251 2.48 -14.32 28.53
C ILE A 251 1.16 -13.99 29.24
N GLY A 252 0.03 -14.16 28.55
CA GLY A 252 -1.29 -13.88 29.08
C GLY A 252 -1.64 -12.39 29.13
N HIS A 253 -2.77 -12.08 29.75
CA HIS A 253 -3.25 -10.71 29.87
C HIS A 253 -2.49 -9.94 30.94
N LYS A 254 -1.92 -8.80 30.55
CA LYS A 254 -1.39 -7.79 31.47
C LYS A 254 -2.03 -6.43 31.21
N SER A 255 -2.18 -5.65 32.27
CA SER A 255 -2.77 -4.30 32.22
C SER A 255 -1.87 -3.26 31.55
N VAL A 256 -0.55 -3.51 31.48
CA VAL A 256 0.44 -2.58 30.92
C VAL A 256 1.20 -3.21 29.76
N VAL A 257 1.26 -2.52 28.61
CA VAL A 257 1.95 -3.00 27.40
C VAL A 257 3.45 -3.23 27.66
N ARG A 258 4.10 -2.32 28.40
CA ARG A 258 5.54 -2.43 28.74
C ARG A 258 5.85 -3.71 29.51
N ASP A 259 4.93 -4.21 30.34
CA ASP A 259 5.13 -5.46 31.09
C ASP A 259 5.02 -6.70 30.21
N ILE A 260 4.26 -6.62 29.11
CA ILE A 260 4.16 -7.68 28.12
C ILE A 260 5.45 -7.72 27.31
N VAL A 261 5.92 -6.57 26.81
CA VAL A 261 7.19 -6.46 26.08
C VAL A 261 8.38 -6.90 26.95
N SER A 262 8.42 -6.48 28.22
CA SER A 262 9.45 -6.91 29.18
C SER A 262 9.44 -8.42 29.42
N ALA A 263 8.26 -9.04 29.52
CA ALA A 263 8.16 -10.49 29.65
C ALA A 263 8.55 -11.21 28.36
N TYR A 264 8.20 -10.66 27.20
CA TYR A 264 8.59 -11.16 25.89
C TYR A 264 10.11 -11.20 25.74
N LEU A 265 10.81 -10.13 26.15
CA LEU A 265 12.28 -10.08 26.12
C LEU A 265 12.96 -11.09 27.07
N ARG A 266 12.25 -11.58 28.10
CA ARG A 266 12.74 -12.61 29.04
C ARG A 266 12.40 -14.03 28.61
N ASP A 267 11.54 -14.22 27.60
CA ASP A 267 11.21 -15.55 27.08
C ASP A 267 12.48 -16.20 26.50
N GLY A 268 12.74 -17.46 26.88
CA GLY A 268 13.97 -18.16 26.49
C GLY A 268 14.17 -18.20 24.96
N LYS A 269 13.09 -18.32 24.17
CA LYS A 269 13.17 -18.31 22.70
C LYS A 269 13.60 -16.96 22.15
N VAL A 270 13.25 -15.88 22.85
CA VAL A 270 13.61 -14.51 22.49
C VAL A 270 15.03 -14.21 22.93
N VAL A 271 15.40 -14.54 24.16
CA VAL A 271 16.76 -14.35 24.71
C VAL A 271 17.81 -15.00 23.80
N THR A 272 17.60 -16.25 23.38
CA THR A 272 18.56 -16.96 22.51
C THR A 272 18.73 -16.30 21.13
N ARG A 273 17.72 -15.58 20.64
CA ARG A 273 17.72 -14.98 19.29
C ARG A 273 18.02 -13.48 19.28
N ASN A 274 17.84 -12.81 20.41
CA ASN A 274 18.05 -11.36 20.55
C ASN A 274 19.53 -11.01 20.72
N THR A 275 20.38 -11.47 19.80
CA THR A 275 21.84 -11.28 19.87
C THR A 275 22.26 -9.81 19.77
N GLN A 276 21.42 -8.97 19.17
CA GLN A 276 21.63 -7.53 19.03
C GLN A 276 21.06 -6.72 20.22
N GLN A 277 20.55 -7.39 21.26
CA GLN A 277 19.95 -6.77 22.43
C GLN A 277 18.90 -5.70 22.07
N GLY A 278 18.03 -6.00 21.11
CA GLY A 278 16.94 -5.12 20.72
C GLY A 278 16.00 -4.87 21.89
N THR A 279 15.82 -3.60 22.25
CA THR A 279 15.02 -3.16 23.40
C THR A 279 13.60 -2.69 23.04
N PHE A 280 13.33 -2.45 21.76
CA PHE A 280 12.06 -1.91 21.24
C PHE A 280 11.66 -0.52 21.77
N GLU A 281 12.60 0.25 22.33
CA GLU A 281 12.31 1.56 22.94
C GLU A 281 11.69 2.55 21.97
N ALA A 282 12.19 2.64 20.73
CA ALA A 282 11.62 3.53 19.72
C ALA A 282 10.18 3.16 19.39
N SER A 283 9.90 1.87 19.15
CA SER A 283 8.54 1.39 18.90
C SER A 283 7.62 1.59 20.12
N MET A 284 8.10 1.37 21.35
CA MET A 284 7.32 1.62 22.56
C MET A 284 6.97 3.09 22.72
N ARG A 285 7.93 4.00 22.49
CA ARG A 285 7.71 5.44 22.55
C ARG A 285 6.61 5.90 21.59
N VAL A 286 6.57 5.34 20.39
CA VAL A 286 5.53 5.69 19.41
C VAL A 286 4.19 5.02 19.75
N PHE A 287 4.14 3.70 19.91
CA PHE A 287 2.86 3.00 20.06
C PHE A 287 2.19 3.18 21.43
N ILE A 288 2.97 3.42 22.49
CA ILE A 288 2.46 3.59 23.85
C ILE A 288 2.31 5.06 24.18
N ASP A 289 3.40 5.82 24.04
CA ASP A 289 3.43 7.20 24.49
C ASP A 289 2.89 8.16 23.41
N GLN A 290 2.73 7.69 22.16
CA GLN A 290 2.32 8.49 21.00
C GLN A 290 3.27 9.68 20.78
N LEU A 291 4.56 9.47 21.06
CA LEU A 291 5.58 10.49 20.94
C LEU A 291 6.54 10.18 19.80
N GLN A 292 6.81 11.19 19.00
CA GLN A 292 7.83 11.16 17.95
C GLN A 292 8.72 12.39 18.04
N THR A 293 9.97 12.21 17.66
CA THR A 293 10.95 13.29 17.68
C THR A 293 11.02 13.92 16.30
N ARG A 294 10.49 15.15 16.18
CA ARG A 294 10.56 15.93 14.96
C ARG A 294 12.02 16.28 14.66
N ILE A 295 12.43 16.03 13.42
CA ILE A 295 13.65 16.59 12.86
C ILE A 295 13.27 17.90 12.18
N GLU A 296 13.86 19.02 12.59
CA GLU A 296 13.70 20.24 11.82
C GLU A 296 14.32 20.03 10.44
N PRO A 297 13.56 20.22 9.35
CA PRO A 297 14.08 20.02 8.02
C PRO A 297 15.20 21.02 7.81
N VAL A 298 16.43 20.53 7.68
CA VAL A 298 17.49 21.33 7.07
C VAL A 298 16.99 21.63 5.66
N VAL A 299 16.89 22.91 5.31
CA VAL A 299 16.45 23.39 3.98
C VAL A 299 17.52 23.01 2.97
N PHE A 300 17.59 21.73 2.64
CA PHE A 300 18.45 21.18 1.62
C PHE A 300 17.55 20.42 0.67
N GLN A 301 17.58 20.83 -0.60
CA GLN A 301 16.91 20.08 -1.64
C GLN A 301 17.59 18.71 -1.72
N MET A 302 16.84 17.65 -1.50
CA MET A 302 17.37 16.29 -1.55
C MET A 302 18.00 16.07 -2.93
N PRO A 303 19.24 15.56 -3.04
CA PRO A 303 19.89 15.33 -4.33
C PRO A 303 19.02 14.50 -5.30
N SER A 304 18.29 13.52 -4.76
CA SER A 304 17.33 12.70 -5.51
C SER A 304 16.20 13.51 -6.14
N GLN A 305 15.71 14.56 -5.47
CA GLN A 305 14.65 15.42 -5.99
C GLN A 305 15.13 16.24 -7.18
N VAL A 306 16.37 16.76 -7.13
CA VAL A 306 16.96 17.52 -8.25
C VAL A 306 17.09 16.62 -9.49
N VAL A 307 17.59 15.40 -9.32
CA VAL A 307 17.72 14.42 -10.41
C VAL A 307 16.34 14.02 -10.94
N PHE A 308 15.36 13.82 -10.05
CA PHE A 308 13.98 13.52 -10.43
C PHE A 308 13.38 14.61 -11.32
N ASP A 309 13.47 15.87 -10.90
CA ASP A 309 12.90 17.00 -11.63
C ASP A 309 13.57 17.18 -13.00
N ALA A 310 14.89 16.99 -13.08
CA ALA A 310 15.64 17.02 -14.34
C ALA A 310 15.19 15.89 -15.30
N CYS A 311 15.03 14.66 -14.81
CA CYS A 311 14.55 13.54 -15.63
C CYS A 311 13.12 13.75 -16.11
N ARG A 312 12.24 14.26 -15.23
CA ARG A 312 10.85 14.58 -15.58
C ARG A 312 10.80 15.63 -16.68
N GLN A 313 11.50 16.75 -16.51
CA GLN A 313 11.54 17.83 -17.50
C GLN A 313 12.08 17.34 -18.85
N ARG A 314 13.21 16.62 -18.85
CA ARG A 314 13.80 16.05 -20.08
C ARG A 314 12.80 15.14 -20.80
N PHE A 315 12.06 14.31 -20.06
CA PHE A 315 11.03 13.46 -20.65
C PHE A 315 9.84 14.26 -21.21
N GLU A 316 9.40 15.31 -20.53
CA GLU A 316 8.34 16.21 -21.05
C GLU A 316 8.76 16.87 -22.36
N ASP A 317 10.00 17.38 -22.45
CA ASP A 317 10.55 17.98 -23.67
C ASP A 317 10.65 16.96 -24.82
N LEU A 318 11.08 15.73 -24.51
CA LEU A 318 11.10 14.62 -25.45
C LEU A 318 9.70 14.26 -25.95
N MET A 319 8.70 14.26 -25.08
CA MET A 319 7.31 14.02 -25.44
C MET A 319 6.77 15.09 -26.38
N GLN A 320 7.10 16.36 -26.15
CA GLN A 320 6.73 17.45 -27.06
C GLN A 320 7.36 17.26 -28.44
N ARG A 321 8.68 17.00 -28.52
CA ARG A 321 9.40 16.72 -29.77
C ARG A 321 8.82 15.50 -30.50
N TYR A 322 8.57 14.42 -29.78
CA TYR A 322 7.98 13.20 -30.33
C TYR A 322 6.58 13.45 -30.92
N ASN A 323 5.74 14.22 -30.23
CA ASN A 323 4.41 14.55 -30.72
C ASN A 323 4.45 15.42 -31.98
N LEU A 324 5.38 16.40 -32.05
CA LEU A 324 5.59 17.21 -33.26
C LEU A 324 5.99 16.37 -34.47
N ARG A 325 6.89 15.38 -34.28
CA ARG A 325 7.29 14.45 -35.36
C ARG A 325 6.16 13.53 -35.82
N LYS A 326 5.25 13.19 -34.91
CA LYS A 326 4.10 12.32 -35.18
C LYS A 326 2.97 13.06 -35.91
N GLN A 327 2.92 14.40 -35.84
CA GLN A 327 1.96 15.15 -36.65
C GLN A 327 2.20 14.78 -38.12
N PRO A 328 1.15 14.43 -38.87
CA PRO A 328 1.32 14.04 -40.26
C PRO A 328 2.00 15.20 -40.98
N ARG A 329 3.23 14.97 -41.46
CA ARG A 329 3.81 15.81 -42.51
C ARG A 329 2.74 15.91 -43.57
N GLY A 330 2.28 17.14 -43.84
CA GLY A 330 1.04 17.45 -44.51
C GLY A 330 0.71 16.46 -45.62
N THR A 331 -0.54 16.04 -45.64
CA THR A 331 -1.18 15.24 -46.69
C THR A 331 -0.61 15.67 -48.04
N ILE A 332 0.41 14.95 -48.55
CA ILE A 332 0.73 14.98 -49.96
C ILE A 332 -0.54 14.45 -50.58
N SER A 333 -1.28 15.34 -51.25
CA SER A 333 -2.43 15.03 -52.07
C SER A 333 -2.05 13.86 -52.97
N ARG A 334 -2.40 12.64 -52.53
CA ARG A 334 -2.41 11.48 -53.41
C ARG A 334 -3.63 11.68 -54.29
N SER A 335 -3.35 11.76 -55.57
CA SER A 335 -4.35 11.72 -56.64
C SER A 335 -5.40 10.65 -56.37
N PRO A 336 -6.67 10.89 -56.73
CA PRO A 336 -7.77 10.00 -56.42
C PRO A 336 -7.72 8.78 -57.34
N GLN A 337 -6.91 7.79 -57.02
CA GLN A 337 -7.00 6.47 -57.62
C GLN A 337 -7.03 5.38 -56.53
N GLU A 338 -8.19 4.72 -56.51
CA GLU A 338 -8.49 3.40 -55.95
C GLU A 338 -8.63 3.29 -54.43
N ASN A 339 -9.86 3.59 -53.98
CA ASN A 339 -10.43 3.11 -52.73
C ASN A 339 -10.55 1.57 -52.74
N ILE A 340 -9.50 0.86 -52.30
CA ILE A 340 -9.66 -0.51 -51.82
C ILE A 340 -10.13 -0.46 -50.36
N VAL A 341 -11.44 -0.56 -50.18
CA VAL A 341 -12.08 -0.70 -48.87
C VAL A 341 -11.69 -2.06 -48.29
N ARG A 342 -10.65 -2.10 -47.45
CA ARG A 342 -10.45 -3.24 -46.53
C ARG A 342 -11.45 -3.12 -45.39
N VAL A 343 -12.57 -3.82 -45.52
CA VAL A 343 -13.53 -4.06 -44.43
C VAL A 343 -12.80 -4.77 -43.29
N ARG A 344 -12.45 -4.04 -42.23
CA ARG A 344 -12.04 -4.65 -40.96
C ARG A 344 -13.28 -5.27 -40.32
N LYS A 345 -13.34 -6.61 -40.27
CA LYS A 345 -14.30 -7.31 -39.40
C LYS A 345 -14.12 -6.82 -37.97
N PRO A 346 -15.18 -6.35 -37.27
CA PRO A 346 -15.06 -5.94 -35.89
C PRO A 346 -14.79 -7.19 -35.03
N GLN A 347 -13.68 -7.18 -34.31
CA GLN A 347 -13.42 -8.09 -33.20
C GLN A 347 -14.38 -7.70 -32.07
N SER A 348 -15.52 -8.40 -31.97
CA SER A 348 -16.40 -8.33 -30.82
C SER A 348 -15.64 -8.87 -29.61
N PHE A 349 -15.19 -7.97 -28.74
CA PHE A 349 -14.75 -8.31 -27.40
C PHE A 349 -15.97 -8.85 -26.63
N ASN A 350 -16.04 -10.17 -26.46
CA ASN A 350 -16.99 -10.83 -25.56
C ASN A 350 -16.80 -10.30 -24.14
N ARG A 351 -17.70 -9.40 -23.74
CA ARG A 351 -17.71 -8.72 -22.44
C ARG A 351 -18.93 -9.12 -21.64
N TYR A 352 -19.23 -10.41 -21.56
CA TYR A 352 -20.16 -10.97 -20.57
C TYR A 352 -19.61 -12.31 -20.11
N ARG A 353 -19.06 -12.30 -18.89
CA ARG A 353 -18.78 -13.51 -18.13
C ARG A 353 -20.08 -13.79 -17.38
N THR A 354 -20.99 -14.52 -18.01
CA THR A 354 -22.23 -14.96 -17.37
C THR A 354 -21.90 -16.01 -16.32
N VAL A 355 -22.52 -15.84 -15.16
CA VAL A 355 -22.49 -16.75 -14.02
C VAL A 355 -23.25 -18.03 -14.39
N GLU A 356 -22.63 -19.16 -14.04
CA GLU A 356 -23.15 -20.52 -13.78
C GLU A 356 -24.29 -21.11 -14.64
N SER A 357 -24.01 -22.30 -15.18
CA SER A 357 -24.99 -23.37 -15.33
C SER A 357 -24.28 -24.73 -15.15
N PRO A 358 -24.97 -25.76 -14.65
CA PRO A 358 -24.34 -26.94 -14.05
C PRO A 358 -23.70 -27.86 -15.10
N ILE A 359 -22.60 -28.50 -14.72
CA ILE A 359 -21.98 -29.57 -15.50
C ILE A 359 -22.93 -30.77 -15.51
N LEU A 360 -23.53 -31.04 -16.66
CA LEU A 360 -24.14 -32.34 -16.94
C LEU A 360 -23.02 -33.38 -17.06
N VAL A 361 -22.96 -34.28 -16.08
CA VAL A 361 -22.10 -35.47 -16.12
C VAL A 361 -22.67 -36.40 -17.18
N SER A 362 -21.96 -36.54 -18.29
CA SER A 362 -22.20 -37.58 -19.29
C SER A 362 -21.58 -38.88 -18.77
N GLU A 363 -22.42 -39.84 -18.39
CA GLU A 363 -22.03 -41.22 -18.06
C GLU A 363 -21.38 -41.89 -19.28
N SER A 364 -20.11 -42.23 -19.16
CA SER A 364 -19.45 -43.21 -20.03
C SER A 364 -19.42 -44.58 -19.34
N PRO A 365 -19.70 -45.68 -20.05
CA PRO A 365 -19.82 -47.01 -19.45
C PRO A 365 -18.44 -47.56 -19.03
N PRO A 366 -18.38 -48.41 -17.99
CA PRO A 366 -17.13 -48.90 -17.45
C PRO A 366 -16.47 -49.93 -18.40
N PRO A 367 -15.12 -49.97 -18.45
CA PRO A 367 -14.39 -50.95 -19.24
C PRO A 367 -14.52 -52.36 -18.64
N GLN A 368 -14.69 -53.33 -19.55
CA GLN A 368 -14.83 -54.76 -19.25
C GLN A 368 -13.58 -55.32 -18.54
N ALA A 369 -13.84 -56.15 -17.53
CA ALA A 369 -12.82 -56.84 -16.75
C ALA A 369 -12.07 -57.88 -17.58
N ALA A 370 -10.75 -57.90 -17.46
CA ALA A 370 -9.90 -59.00 -17.92
C ALA A 370 -9.95 -60.18 -16.93
N PRO A 371 -9.77 -61.43 -17.39
CA PRO A 371 -10.00 -62.62 -16.57
C PRO A 371 -8.84 -62.91 -15.61
N VAL A 372 -9.24 -63.37 -14.42
CA VAL A 372 -8.41 -63.87 -13.31
C VAL A 372 -7.80 -65.23 -13.68
N PRO A 373 -6.49 -65.43 -13.48
CA PRO A 373 -5.91 -66.77 -13.32
C PRO A 373 -5.83 -67.17 -11.85
N GLN A 374 -6.11 -68.45 -11.63
CA GLN A 374 -6.32 -69.13 -10.35
C GLN A 374 -5.09 -69.17 -9.41
N GLU A 375 -5.41 -69.31 -8.13
CA GLU A 375 -4.55 -69.64 -6.99
C GLU A 375 -3.70 -70.89 -7.21
N HIS A 376 -2.51 -70.92 -6.61
CA HIS A 376 -2.00 -72.12 -5.93
C HIS A 376 -0.98 -71.76 -4.83
N ASP A 377 -1.36 -72.17 -3.62
CA ASP A 377 -0.57 -72.76 -2.52
C ASP A 377 0.59 -72.00 -1.85
N THR A 378 0.31 -71.63 -0.59
CA THR A 378 1.25 -71.58 0.55
C THR A 378 1.79 -73.00 0.87
N PRO A 379 2.96 -73.10 1.53
CA PRO A 379 2.91 -73.21 3.00
C PRO A 379 4.00 -72.43 3.75
N SER A 380 3.63 -72.08 4.98
CA SER A 380 4.41 -71.61 6.13
C SER A 380 5.71 -72.37 6.38
N VAL A 381 6.73 -71.70 6.93
CA VAL A 381 7.38 -72.08 8.21
C VAL A 381 7.97 -70.83 8.87
N THR A 382 7.61 -70.65 10.15
CA THR A 382 8.18 -69.73 11.15
C THR A 382 9.52 -70.21 11.69
N ALA A 383 10.44 -69.27 11.94
CA ALA A 383 11.21 -69.14 13.18
C ALA A 383 11.72 -67.71 13.30
#